data_AF-A0A3M7EDE7-F1
#
_entry.id   AF-A0A3M7EDE7-F1
#
_cell.length_a   1.000
_cell.length_b   1.000
_cell.length_c   1.000
_cell.angle_alpha   90.00
_cell.angle_beta   90.00
_cell.angle_gamma   90.00
#
_symmetry.space_group_name_H-M   'P 1'
#
loop_
_entity.id
_entity.type
_entity.pdbx_description
1 polymer ?
#
loop_
_entity_poly.entity_id
_entity_poly.type
_entity_poly.pdbx_seq_one_letter_code
_entity_poly.pdbx_strand_id
1 'polypeptide(L)'
;MGKLADTKSKPGPPQQYRDDPDAVSMHTTPDDYQYDDAPELPSYDDSEAAASTSLEEETAFPPPPQDEYAPIQPPKGPTVSQWRNECGTTSIDINETTIRMDERLNDANELLTYVRGYLAAVPPRPGVRITGWHFQKVERNKKTETEKTVDFDMLFSLERYLPQAGASMNMRGEAGKWWTQRVATNGEKCHRGSWRKSRAPGYRQDVEVGETAEPGLGDWCRDFAQSKAKLKIFRVTRDVVGLDQEDLRLRLQTVVRSTGYRGHIDVAFPIHEKHVDIYNPHWINRWRVTWWVRWLFFLTFLWIITWPILFFMTKRWSVYNVDWRWSWTCTEPEGSSEAYRERTFYASITEKTWLEKHKGLIRALALEKYQGDATDLPLNVRRERPGNERSPSTGNANVDTAVSLVRGGVSAWNAIRSGQGVPRAGEAEWWGWDET
;
A
#
# COMPACT_ATOMS: atom_id res chain seq x y z
N MET A 1 -60.55 31.05 36.17
CA MET A 1 -60.80 31.52 34.78
C MET A 1 -59.46 31.75 34.10
N GLY A 2 -59.29 31.65 32.78
CA GLY A 2 -60.23 31.25 31.72
C GLY A 2 -59.53 30.37 30.66
N LYS A 3 -60.27 29.93 29.62
CA LYS A 3 -59.71 29.12 28.52
C LYS A 3 -59.08 30.03 27.45
N LEU A 4 -57.99 29.56 26.83
CA LEU A 4 -57.54 29.97 25.50
C LEU A 4 -57.53 28.73 24.60
N ALA A 5 -57.81 28.90 23.31
CA ALA A 5 -58.23 27.80 22.43
C ALA A 5 -57.26 27.54 21.28
N ASP A 6 -57.14 26.26 20.90
CA ASP A 6 -56.50 25.84 19.66
C ASP A 6 -57.10 26.55 18.44
N THR A 7 -56.23 27.10 17.58
CA THR A 7 -56.64 27.65 16.28
C THR A 7 -56.04 26.81 15.16
N LYS A 8 -56.82 25.82 14.68
CA LYS A 8 -56.45 24.94 13.57
C LYS A 8 -56.28 25.74 12.27
N SER A 9 -55.12 25.64 11.63
CA SER A 9 -54.92 26.15 10.27
C SER A 9 -55.70 25.31 9.25
N LYS A 10 -56.27 25.97 8.22
CA LYS A 10 -56.85 25.32 7.04
C LYS A 10 -55.82 25.28 5.90
N PRO A 11 -55.78 24.21 5.09
CA PRO A 11 -55.04 24.22 3.83
C PRO A 11 -55.69 25.16 2.81
N GLY A 12 -54.87 25.75 1.93
CA GLY A 12 -55.34 26.54 0.79
C GLY A 12 -55.84 25.69 -0.38
N PRO A 13 -56.56 26.30 -1.35
CA PRO A 13 -57.00 25.60 -2.56
C PRO A 13 -55.82 25.26 -3.50
N PRO A 14 -55.96 24.24 -4.37
CA PRO A 14 -54.93 23.91 -5.34
C PRO A 14 -54.73 25.03 -6.36
N GLN A 15 -53.48 25.27 -6.75
CA GLN A 15 -53.16 26.23 -7.81
C GLN A 15 -53.60 25.67 -9.17
N GLN A 16 -54.32 26.50 -9.91
CA GLN A 16 -54.80 26.19 -11.26
C GLN A 16 -53.66 26.44 -12.26
N TYR A 17 -53.31 25.41 -13.03
CA TYR A 17 -52.29 25.53 -14.09
C TYR A 17 -52.75 26.59 -15.11
N ARG A 18 -51.80 27.40 -15.59
CA ARG A 18 -52.05 28.51 -16.50
C ARG A 18 -50.99 28.45 -17.58
N ASP A 19 -51.43 28.28 -18.82
CA ASP A 19 -50.53 28.09 -19.94
C ASP A 19 -49.90 29.43 -20.35
N ASP A 20 -48.57 29.54 -20.21
CA ASP A 20 -47.82 30.70 -20.69
C ASP A 20 -47.63 30.60 -22.22
N PRO A 21 -47.97 31.65 -23.00
CA PRO A 21 -48.00 31.59 -24.46
C PRO A 21 -46.61 31.55 -25.13
N ASP A 22 -45.53 31.79 -24.39
CA ASP A 22 -44.14 31.82 -24.89
C ASP A 22 -43.40 30.47 -24.74
N ALA A 23 -44.13 29.36 -24.54
CA ALA A 23 -43.57 28.01 -24.43
C ALA A 23 -43.08 27.46 -25.79
N VAL A 24 -41.86 27.82 -26.19
CA VAL A 24 -41.24 27.38 -27.46
C VAL A 24 -41.05 25.86 -27.48
N SER A 25 -41.69 25.19 -28.46
CA SER A 25 -41.69 23.73 -28.60
C SER A 25 -40.37 23.19 -29.15
N MET A 26 -39.62 22.40 -28.37
CA MET A 26 -38.39 21.72 -28.81
C MET A 26 -38.65 20.38 -29.52
N HIS A 27 -39.57 20.36 -30.48
CA HIS A 27 -39.80 19.21 -31.36
C HIS A 27 -39.99 19.62 -32.83
N THR A 28 -38.85 19.77 -33.52
CA THR A 28 -38.76 19.73 -34.98
C THR A 28 -37.65 18.74 -35.36
N THR A 29 -38.01 17.69 -36.10
CA THR A 29 -37.06 16.74 -36.71
C THR A 29 -36.27 17.40 -37.85
N PRO A 30 -35.09 16.89 -38.21
CA PRO A 30 -34.29 17.45 -39.31
C PRO A 30 -34.96 17.21 -40.67
N ASP A 31 -34.90 18.23 -41.53
CA ASP A 31 -34.38 18.22 -42.90
C ASP A 31 -34.48 19.66 -43.47
N ASP A 32 -34.00 19.92 -44.69
CA ASP A 32 -34.01 21.22 -45.38
C ASP A 32 -33.35 22.43 -44.68
N TYR A 33 -32.03 22.36 -44.50
CA TYR A 33 -31.17 23.55 -44.52
C TYR A 33 -30.08 23.42 -45.60
N GLN A 34 -30.39 23.88 -46.81
CA GLN A 34 -29.47 23.92 -47.94
C GLN A 34 -28.53 25.14 -47.80
N TYR A 35 -27.31 24.89 -47.29
CA TYR A 35 -26.26 25.89 -47.19
C TYR A 35 -25.57 26.09 -48.55
N ASP A 36 -25.97 27.13 -49.28
CA ASP A 36 -25.46 27.45 -50.63
C ASP A 36 -24.25 28.41 -50.64
N ASP A 37 -23.72 28.77 -49.46
CA ASP A 37 -22.51 29.59 -49.27
C ASP A 37 -21.61 28.93 -48.22
N ALA A 38 -20.78 27.97 -48.66
CA ALA A 38 -19.71 27.36 -47.85
C ALA A 38 -18.35 27.61 -48.54
N PRO A 39 -17.38 28.27 -47.90
CA PRO A 39 -16.06 28.44 -48.48
C PRO A 39 -15.35 27.08 -48.60
N GLU A 40 -14.77 26.80 -49.75
CA GLU A 40 -14.07 25.54 -50.02
C GLU A 40 -12.94 25.32 -49.00
N LEU A 41 -13.05 24.25 -48.21
CA LEU A 41 -11.98 23.82 -47.33
C LEU A 41 -10.87 23.17 -48.17
N PRO A 42 -9.58 23.49 -47.94
CA PRO A 42 -8.49 22.85 -48.66
C PRO A 42 -8.48 21.35 -48.38
N SER A 43 -8.39 20.54 -49.45
CA SER A 43 -8.31 19.09 -49.35
C SER A 43 -6.98 18.65 -48.71
N TYR A 44 -7.05 18.04 -47.53
CA TYR A 44 -5.90 17.40 -46.88
C TYR A 44 -5.64 16.01 -47.46
N ASP A 45 -5.19 15.99 -48.71
CA ASP A 45 -4.39 14.91 -49.31
C ASP A 45 -2.99 15.47 -49.64
N ASP A 46 -1.99 14.58 -49.71
CA ASP A 46 -0.55 14.88 -49.90
C ASP A 46 0.12 15.80 -48.86
N SER A 47 0.61 15.21 -47.75
CA SER A 47 1.81 15.66 -47.02
C SER A 47 2.45 14.61 -46.09
N GLU A 48 2.57 13.34 -46.51
CA GLU A 48 3.53 12.42 -45.88
C GLU A 48 4.97 12.71 -46.36
N ALA A 49 5.66 13.70 -45.75
CA ALA A 49 7.13 13.74 -45.72
C ALA A 49 7.72 14.77 -44.73
N ALA A 50 8.78 14.36 -44.03
CA ALA A 50 9.90 15.18 -43.56
C ALA A 50 9.64 16.42 -42.64
N ALA A 51 9.58 16.11 -41.33
CA ALA A 51 10.39 16.76 -40.28
C ALA A 51 10.27 18.27 -39.99
N SER A 52 9.41 18.62 -39.04
CA SER A 52 9.72 19.54 -37.93
C SER A 52 8.82 19.18 -36.72
N THR A 53 9.34 18.56 -35.65
CA THR A 53 10.07 19.17 -34.52
C THR A 53 9.16 19.99 -33.59
N SER A 54 8.93 19.42 -32.40
CA SER A 54 8.34 20.03 -31.18
C SER A 54 6.96 20.69 -31.28
N LEU A 55 5.95 20.05 -30.68
CA LEU A 55 5.38 20.53 -29.40
C LEU A 55 4.51 19.48 -28.66
N GLU A 56 4.95 18.22 -28.60
CA GLU A 56 4.43 17.26 -27.63
C GLU A 56 5.13 17.44 -26.27
N GLU A 57 4.78 18.51 -25.55
CA GLU A 57 5.09 18.63 -24.12
C GLU A 57 4.08 17.81 -23.31
N GLU A 58 4.10 16.49 -23.52
CA GLU A 58 3.46 15.57 -22.57
C GLU A 58 4.01 15.85 -21.17
N THR A 59 3.15 15.90 -20.16
CA THR A 59 3.56 15.91 -18.75
C THR A 59 4.04 14.51 -18.31
N ALA A 60 5.01 13.97 -19.04
CA ALA A 60 5.71 12.74 -18.73
C ALA A 60 6.56 12.95 -17.47
N PHE A 61 5.94 12.69 -16.31
CA PHE A 61 6.66 12.62 -15.05
C PHE A 61 7.89 11.71 -15.21
N PRO A 62 9.08 12.13 -14.75
CA PRO A 62 10.27 11.31 -14.91
C PRO A 62 10.02 9.92 -14.30
N PRO A 63 10.41 8.83 -14.98
CA PRO A 63 10.16 7.49 -14.50
C PRO A 63 10.72 7.35 -13.08
N PRO A 64 10.04 6.59 -12.17
CA PRO A 64 10.53 6.41 -10.82
C PRO A 64 11.98 5.91 -10.88
N PRO A 65 12.90 6.50 -10.08
CA PRO A 65 14.33 6.25 -10.26
C PRO A 65 14.59 4.74 -10.11
N GLN A 66 15.31 4.17 -11.06
CA GLN A 66 15.52 2.73 -11.11
C GLN A 66 16.48 2.26 -10.00
N ASP A 67 16.29 1.01 -9.57
CA ASP A 67 17.02 0.44 -8.45
C ASP A 67 18.36 -0.14 -8.90
N GLU A 68 19.42 0.67 -8.86
CA GLU A 68 20.78 0.28 -9.28
C GLU A 68 21.37 -0.88 -8.47
N TYR A 69 20.89 -1.12 -7.25
CA TYR A 69 21.50 -2.06 -6.28
C TYR A 69 20.59 -3.23 -5.95
N ALA A 70 20.93 -4.45 -6.41
CA ALA A 70 20.09 -5.64 -6.25
C ALA A 70 19.50 -5.82 -4.83
N PRO A 71 18.15 -5.83 -4.67
CA PRO A 71 17.50 -6.03 -3.38
C PRO A 71 17.60 -7.50 -2.94
N ILE A 72 18.41 -7.77 -1.94
CA ILE A 72 18.43 -9.07 -1.27
C ILE A 72 17.24 -9.09 -0.31
N GLN A 73 16.32 -10.03 -0.49
CA GLN A 73 15.27 -10.26 0.50
C GLN A 73 15.92 -10.86 1.77
N PRO A 74 15.52 -10.44 2.98
CA PRO A 74 15.93 -11.15 4.18
C PRO A 74 15.45 -12.62 4.07
N PRO A 75 16.27 -13.61 4.47
CA PRO A 75 15.81 -15.00 4.50
C PRO A 75 14.58 -15.06 5.41
N LYS A 76 13.47 -15.60 4.89
CA LYS A 76 12.21 -15.74 5.66
C LYS A 76 12.54 -16.29 7.04
N GLY A 77 12.13 -15.54 8.07
CA GLY A 77 12.32 -15.99 9.44
C GLY A 77 11.52 -17.27 9.70
N PRO A 78 11.80 -17.99 10.79
CA PRO A 78 10.83 -18.91 11.38
C PRO A 78 9.67 -18.07 11.95
N THR A 79 8.84 -17.53 11.07
CA THR A 79 7.60 -16.83 11.43
C THR A 79 6.74 -17.80 12.24
N VAL A 80 6.05 -17.33 13.28
CA VAL A 80 5.25 -18.21 14.17
C VAL A 80 4.07 -18.89 13.44
N SER A 81 3.79 -18.48 12.19
CA SER A 81 2.91 -19.19 11.25
C SER A 81 3.50 -20.46 10.63
N GLN A 82 4.84 -20.61 10.54
CA GLN A 82 5.46 -21.72 9.79
C GLN A 82 5.25 -23.10 10.44
N TRP A 83 4.90 -23.12 11.74
CA TRP A 83 4.45 -24.30 12.47
C TRP A 83 2.91 -24.44 12.53
N ARG A 84 2.16 -23.70 11.70
CA ARG A 84 0.68 -23.66 11.69
C ARG A 84 0.09 -23.79 10.28
N ASN A 85 0.79 -24.49 9.39
CA ASN A 85 0.33 -24.76 8.03
C ASN A 85 -0.42 -26.12 7.91
N GLU A 86 -1.08 -26.59 8.98
CA GLU A 86 -2.09 -27.68 8.88
C GLU A 86 -3.43 -27.18 8.28
N CYS A 87 -3.58 -25.86 8.09
CA CYS A 87 -4.67 -25.24 7.32
C CYS A 87 -4.11 -24.62 6.02
N GLY A 88 -4.84 -24.71 4.91
CA GLY A 88 -4.39 -24.37 3.55
C GLY A 88 -4.24 -22.87 3.24
N THR A 89 -3.75 -22.09 4.20
CA THR A 89 -3.73 -20.63 4.17
C THR A 89 -2.51 -20.10 3.43
N THR A 90 -2.67 -19.33 2.35
CA THR A 90 -1.52 -18.65 1.72
C THR A 90 -1.06 -17.50 2.61
N SER A 91 0.03 -17.73 3.35
CA SER A 91 0.53 -16.78 4.34
C SER A 91 1.01 -15.47 3.70
N ILE A 92 0.37 -14.35 4.05
CA ILE A 92 0.79 -13.02 3.60
C ILE A 92 2.09 -12.62 4.32
N ASP A 93 3.22 -12.88 3.65
CA ASP A 93 4.56 -12.46 4.07
C ASP A 93 4.80 -11.00 3.68
N ILE A 94 5.05 -10.14 4.66
CA ILE A 94 5.30 -8.71 4.43
C ILE A 94 6.71 -8.38 4.91
N ASN A 95 7.63 -8.11 3.99
CA ASN A 95 9.02 -7.79 4.30
C ASN A 95 9.15 -6.31 4.72
N GLU A 96 9.09 -6.02 6.02
CA GLU A 96 9.34 -4.67 6.56
C GLU A 96 10.76 -4.14 6.27
N THR A 97 11.73 -5.04 6.03
CA THR A 97 13.14 -4.68 5.80
C THR A 97 13.64 -5.33 4.52
N THR A 98 14.27 -4.55 3.62
CA THR A 98 15.08 -5.07 2.51
C THR A 98 16.57 -4.85 2.76
N ILE A 99 17.40 -5.72 2.19
CA ILE A 99 18.84 -5.79 2.45
C ILE A 99 19.59 -5.42 1.16
N ARG A 100 20.44 -4.39 1.22
CA ARG A 100 21.37 -4.06 0.13
C ARG A 100 22.80 -4.34 0.57
N MET A 101 23.65 -4.80 -0.35
CA MET A 101 25.04 -5.12 -0.04
C MET A 101 25.89 -5.03 -1.30
N ASP A 102 26.42 -3.85 -1.56
CA ASP A 102 27.28 -3.53 -2.69
C ASP A 102 28.59 -2.88 -2.21
N GLU A 103 29.64 -2.96 -3.00
CA GLU A 103 30.95 -2.38 -2.69
C GLU A 103 31.01 -0.88 -2.97
N ARG A 104 30.27 -0.36 -3.96
CA ARG A 104 30.15 1.08 -4.22
C ARG A 104 29.50 1.81 -3.04
N LEU A 105 28.53 1.18 -2.38
CA LEU A 105 27.87 1.69 -1.17
C LEU A 105 28.78 1.73 0.08
N ASN A 106 30.07 1.37 -0.02
CA ASN A 106 31.07 1.70 1.00
C ASN A 106 31.63 3.13 0.87
N ASP A 107 31.58 3.76 -0.31
CA ASP A 107 32.01 5.16 -0.48
C ASP A 107 30.97 6.13 0.08
N ALA A 108 31.46 7.25 0.61
CA ALA A 108 30.61 8.28 1.22
C ALA A 108 29.76 9.03 0.19
N ASN A 109 30.24 9.22 -1.04
CA ASN A 109 29.54 9.99 -2.07
C ASN A 109 28.48 9.13 -2.77
N GLU A 110 28.84 7.91 -3.17
CA GLU A 110 27.90 6.93 -3.73
C GLU A 110 26.75 6.63 -2.76
N LEU A 111 27.07 6.38 -1.48
CA LEU A 111 26.05 6.18 -0.44
C LEU A 111 25.16 7.42 -0.27
N LEU A 112 25.73 8.63 -0.28
CA LEU A 112 24.96 9.88 -0.15
C LEU A 112 24.02 10.08 -1.36
N THR A 113 24.51 9.86 -2.58
CA THR A 113 23.74 9.96 -3.83
C THR A 113 22.60 8.94 -3.84
N TYR A 114 22.88 7.68 -3.51
CA TYR A 114 21.87 6.62 -3.46
C TYR A 114 20.81 6.88 -2.36
N VAL A 115 21.23 7.28 -1.16
CA VAL A 115 20.30 7.55 -0.05
C VAL A 115 19.43 8.78 -0.31
N ARG A 116 20.02 9.87 -0.81
CA ARG A 116 19.33 11.17 -1.00
C ARG A 116 18.56 11.26 -2.32
N GLY A 117 19.04 10.60 -3.37
CA GLY A 117 18.47 10.59 -4.71
C GLY A 117 17.44 9.48 -4.91
N TYR A 118 17.83 8.22 -4.70
CA TYR A 118 16.94 7.07 -4.90
C TYR A 118 16.07 6.79 -3.66
N LEU A 119 16.67 6.49 -2.49
CA LEU A 119 15.89 5.99 -1.34
C LEU A 119 14.93 7.03 -0.74
N ALA A 120 15.25 8.31 -0.86
CA ALA A 120 14.35 9.38 -0.46
C ALA A 120 13.28 9.72 -1.52
N ALA A 121 13.39 9.21 -2.75
CA ALA A 121 12.40 9.37 -3.80
C ALA A 121 11.42 8.18 -3.86
N VAL A 122 11.87 6.95 -3.62
CA VAL A 122 10.97 5.79 -3.69
C VAL A 122 10.06 5.72 -2.44
N PRO A 123 8.73 5.80 -2.59
CA PRO A 123 7.82 5.76 -1.45
C PRO A 123 7.89 4.42 -0.69
N PRO A 124 7.55 4.41 0.61
CA PRO A 124 7.28 3.18 1.33
C PRO A 124 6.02 2.49 0.78
N ARG A 125 5.83 1.23 1.13
CA ARG A 125 4.65 0.44 0.74
C ARG A 125 3.73 0.18 1.94
N PRO A 126 2.99 1.19 2.44
CA PRO A 126 1.98 0.98 3.47
C PRO A 126 0.88 0.06 2.94
N GLY A 127 0.31 -0.75 3.83
CA GLY A 127 -0.88 -1.54 3.56
C GLY A 127 -1.81 -1.62 4.76
N VAL A 128 -3.02 -2.14 4.54
CA VAL A 128 -4.02 -2.43 5.56
C VAL A 128 -4.22 -3.94 5.59
N ARG A 129 -3.84 -4.61 6.68
CA ARG A 129 -4.09 -6.04 6.88
C ARG A 129 -5.23 -6.24 7.86
N ILE A 130 -6.29 -6.93 7.44
CA ILE A 130 -7.48 -7.22 8.23
C ILE A 130 -7.54 -8.73 8.45
N THR A 131 -7.40 -9.16 9.71
CA THR A 131 -7.50 -10.57 10.09
C THR A 131 -8.73 -10.84 10.94
N GLY A 132 -9.42 -11.94 10.65
CA GLY A 132 -10.49 -12.50 11.47
C GLY A 132 -10.06 -13.87 11.98
N TRP A 133 -10.18 -14.10 13.29
CA TRP A 133 -9.83 -15.39 13.88
C TRP A 133 -10.71 -15.72 15.09
N HIS A 134 -10.96 -17.01 15.32
CA HIS A 134 -11.69 -17.50 16.48
C HIS A 134 -10.92 -18.63 17.19
N PHE A 135 -11.37 -18.96 18.39
CA PHE A 135 -10.89 -20.13 19.12
C PHE A 135 -11.82 -21.31 18.89
N GLN A 136 -11.30 -22.37 18.27
CA GLN A 136 -12.00 -23.62 18.02
C GLN A 136 -11.56 -24.65 19.07
N LYS A 137 -12.52 -25.37 19.67
CA LYS A 137 -12.20 -26.53 20.49
C LYS A 137 -12.05 -27.75 19.58
N VAL A 138 -10.89 -28.37 19.60
CA VAL A 138 -10.56 -29.56 18.79
C VAL A 138 -10.21 -30.68 19.77
N GLU A 139 -10.80 -31.86 19.59
CA GLU A 139 -10.42 -33.04 20.37
C GLU A 139 -9.37 -33.85 19.60
N ARG A 140 -8.15 -33.93 20.14
CA ARG A 140 -7.03 -34.71 19.60
C ARG A 140 -6.58 -35.67 20.70
N ASN A 141 -6.60 -36.98 20.44
CA ASN A 141 -6.18 -38.03 21.37
C ASN A 141 -6.84 -37.98 22.77
N LYS A 142 -8.19 -37.92 22.83
CA LYS A 142 -8.99 -37.84 24.08
C LYS A 142 -8.74 -36.59 24.95
N LYS A 143 -8.12 -35.56 24.38
CA LYS A 143 -7.87 -34.27 25.03
C LYS A 143 -8.49 -33.16 24.19
N THR A 144 -9.33 -32.34 24.81
CA THR A 144 -9.82 -31.10 24.19
C THR A 144 -8.73 -30.03 24.26
N GLU A 145 -8.23 -29.60 23.12
CA GLU A 145 -7.33 -28.45 23.01
C GLU A 145 -8.06 -27.27 22.37
N THR A 146 -7.55 -26.05 22.58
CA THR A 146 -8.15 -24.82 22.04
C THR A 146 -7.22 -24.23 21.01
N GLU A 147 -7.57 -24.41 19.74
CA GLU A 147 -6.81 -23.94 18.59
C GLU A 147 -7.29 -22.55 18.15
N LYS A 148 -6.39 -21.73 17.60
CA LYS A 148 -6.73 -20.45 16.98
C LYS A 148 -6.78 -20.65 15.45
N THR A 149 -8.00 -20.69 14.92
CA THR A 149 -8.33 -20.82 13.50
C THR A 149 -8.48 -19.42 12.89
N VAL A 150 -7.90 -19.19 11.72
CA VAL A 150 -8.06 -17.93 10.95
C VAL A 150 -9.24 -18.09 10.00
N ASP A 151 -10.22 -17.19 10.08
CA ASP A 151 -11.40 -17.16 9.21
C ASP A 151 -11.14 -16.38 7.93
N PHE A 152 -10.41 -15.27 8.00
CA PHE A 152 -10.00 -14.46 6.84
C PHE A 152 -8.73 -13.66 7.17
N ASP A 153 -7.95 -13.34 6.15
CA ASP A 153 -6.70 -12.58 6.25
C ASP A 153 -6.49 -11.85 4.92
N MET A 154 -6.89 -10.58 4.84
CA MET A 154 -6.85 -9.79 3.61
C MET A 154 -5.90 -8.60 3.76
N LEU A 155 -4.99 -8.44 2.80
CA LEU A 155 -4.11 -7.27 2.68
C LEU A 155 -4.57 -6.36 1.54
N PHE A 156 -4.57 -5.05 1.77
CA PHE A 156 -4.71 -4.04 0.72
C PHE A 156 -3.50 -3.12 0.73
N SER A 157 -2.78 -2.98 -0.38
CA SER A 157 -1.73 -1.97 -0.51
C SER A 157 -2.32 -0.56 -0.60
N LEU A 158 -1.69 0.36 0.12
CA LEU A 158 -1.95 1.80 0.04
C LEU A 158 -0.91 2.55 -0.82
N GLU A 159 0.08 1.85 -1.38
CA GLU A 159 1.15 2.40 -2.25
C GLU A 159 0.58 3.26 -3.38
N ARG A 160 -0.48 2.79 -4.05
CA ARG A 160 -1.16 3.48 -5.16
C ARG A 160 -1.77 4.85 -4.79
N TYR A 161 -1.84 5.19 -3.51
CA TYR A 161 -2.40 6.44 -3.00
C TYR A 161 -1.35 7.41 -2.43
N LEU A 162 -0.10 6.96 -2.26
CA LEU A 162 1.01 7.87 -2.00
C LEU A 162 1.38 8.61 -3.30
N PRO A 163 1.85 9.86 -3.21
CA PRO A 163 2.20 10.64 -4.40
C PRO A 163 3.61 10.25 -4.87
N GLN A 164 3.90 10.43 -6.17
CA GLN A 164 5.23 10.14 -6.72
C GLN A 164 6.29 11.15 -6.24
N ALA A 165 7.55 10.72 -6.22
CA ALA A 165 8.71 11.59 -5.99
C ALA A 165 8.64 12.87 -6.84
N GLY A 166 8.93 14.02 -6.24
CA GLY A 166 8.92 15.31 -6.95
C GLY A 166 7.53 15.93 -7.11
N ALA A 167 6.43 15.21 -6.84
CA ALA A 167 5.12 15.82 -6.68
C ALA A 167 5.17 16.82 -5.51
N SER A 168 5.06 18.11 -5.84
CA SER A 168 4.91 19.20 -4.87
C SER A 168 3.62 19.92 -5.20
N MET A 169 2.86 20.29 -4.18
CA MET A 169 1.83 21.32 -4.37
C MET A 169 2.53 22.68 -4.60
N ASN A 170 1.86 23.61 -5.29
CA ASN A 170 2.37 24.96 -5.57
C ASN A 170 2.38 25.88 -4.33
N MET A 171 2.75 25.35 -3.16
CA MET A 171 2.96 26.07 -1.92
C MET A 171 4.45 26.33 -1.70
N ARG A 172 4.77 27.56 -1.29
CA ARG A 172 6.16 28.04 -1.12
C ARG A 172 6.82 27.39 0.11
N GLY A 173 7.93 26.68 -0.09
CA GLY A 173 8.74 26.10 0.99
C GLY A 173 8.44 24.62 1.27
N GLU A 174 8.75 24.15 2.49
CA GLU A 174 8.63 22.72 2.85
C GLU A 174 7.19 22.24 3.08
N ALA A 175 6.23 23.18 3.11
CA ALA A 175 4.80 22.89 3.16
C ALA A 175 4.33 22.15 1.90
N GLY A 176 4.77 22.57 0.70
CA GLY A 176 4.33 21.95 -0.56
C GLY A 176 4.76 20.50 -0.79
N LYS A 177 5.71 19.99 -0.02
CA LYS A 177 6.31 18.65 -0.21
C LYS A 177 5.52 17.56 0.52
N TRP A 178 5.12 16.54 -0.22
CA TRP A 178 4.53 15.31 0.36
C TRP A 178 5.53 14.42 1.11
N TRP A 179 6.82 14.74 1.10
CA TRP A 179 7.86 13.93 1.71
C TRP A 179 8.99 14.82 2.27
N THR A 180 9.52 14.45 3.44
CA THR A 180 10.60 15.20 4.11
C THR A 180 11.72 14.30 4.57
N GLN A 181 12.95 14.79 4.44
CA GLN A 181 14.18 14.07 4.80
C GLN A 181 14.65 14.51 6.19
N ARG A 182 14.46 13.66 7.22
CA ARG A 182 14.88 13.93 8.60
C ARG A 182 16.22 13.25 8.90
N VAL A 183 17.23 14.05 9.18
CA VAL A 183 18.50 13.58 9.80
C VAL A 183 18.35 13.61 11.32
N ALA A 184 18.93 12.65 12.03
CA ALA A 184 18.74 12.50 13.48
C ALA A 184 19.48 13.58 14.30
N THR A 185 18.75 14.66 14.62
CA THR A 185 19.04 15.72 15.61
C THR A 185 19.82 15.20 16.82
N ASN A 186 20.74 15.99 17.37
CA ASN A 186 21.67 15.58 18.42
C ASN A 186 21.00 14.96 19.67
N GLY A 187 19.81 15.46 20.04
CA GLY A 187 18.98 14.93 21.14
C GLY A 187 18.31 13.57 20.85
N GLU A 188 18.31 13.05 19.62
CA GLU A 188 17.62 11.80 19.29
C GLU A 188 18.41 10.56 19.77
N LYS A 189 17.73 9.58 20.38
CA LYS A 189 18.32 8.28 20.76
C LYS A 189 18.33 7.31 19.56
N CYS A 190 19.19 7.56 18.58
CA CYS A 190 19.35 6.73 17.39
C CYS A 190 20.66 5.90 17.42
N HIS A 191 20.92 5.06 16.42
CA HIS A 191 22.21 4.38 16.30
C HIS A 191 23.21 5.28 15.55
N ARG A 192 24.31 5.66 16.22
CA ARG A 192 25.38 6.54 15.69
C ARG A 192 26.71 5.78 15.72
N GLY A 193 26.99 5.00 14.68
CA GLY A 193 28.19 4.12 14.61
C GLY A 193 28.32 3.11 15.76
N SER A 194 27.20 2.67 16.36
CA SER A 194 27.15 2.00 17.67
C SER A 194 26.13 0.85 17.70
N TRP A 195 26.44 -0.21 18.48
CA TRP A 195 25.50 -1.30 18.70
C TRP A 195 24.36 -0.91 19.66
N ARG A 196 24.56 0.09 20.53
CA ARG A 196 23.51 0.72 21.35
C ARG A 196 22.97 1.97 20.65
N LYS A 197 21.71 2.34 20.96
CA LYS A 197 21.17 3.67 20.64
C LYS A 197 21.74 4.70 21.61
N SER A 198 22.11 5.88 21.11
CA SER A 198 22.72 6.96 21.89
C SER A 198 22.38 8.35 21.33
N ARG A 199 22.28 9.35 22.21
CA ARG A 199 22.30 10.77 21.84
C ARG A 199 23.72 11.17 21.39
N ALA A 200 23.87 12.38 20.84
CA ALA A 200 25.19 12.97 20.63
C ALA A 200 25.93 13.19 21.97
N PRO A 201 27.28 13.27 21.97
CA PRO A 201 28.05 13.69 23.15
C PRO A 201 27.54 15.03 23.69
N GLY A 202 27.51 15.19 25.03
CA GLY A 202 26.96 16.38 25.70
C GLY A 202 25.43 16.33 25.94
N TYR A 203 24.65 15.72 25.05
CA TYR A 203 23.18 15.73 25.13
C TYR A 203 22.63 14.68 26.10
N ARG A 204 22.34 15.09 27.34
CA ARG A 204 21.57 14.29 28.32
C ARG A 204 20.08 14.64 28.24
N GLN A 205 19.24 14.06 29.10
CA GLN A 205 17.79 14.29 29.03
C GLN A 205 17.37 15.66 29.59
N ASP A 206 18.13 16.18 30.54
CA ASP A 206 17.77 17.33 31.36
C ASP A 206 18.76 18.50 31.20
N VAL A 207 19.76 18.34 30.32
CA VAL A 207 20.86 19.29 30.08
C VAL A 207 21.27 19.23 28.60
N GLU A 208 20.99 20.32 27.87
CA GLU A 208 21.38 20.52 26.47
C GLU A 208 22.60 21.45 26.38
N VAL A 209 23.73 20.99 26.90
CA VAL A 209 25.02 21.72 26.87
C VAL A 209 25.97 20.98 25.93
N GLY A 210 25.74 21.17 24.63
CA GLY A 210 26.52 20.57 23.56
C GLY A 210 26.71 21.54 22.40
N GLU A 211 27.88 22.17 22.32
CA GLU A 211 28.29 23.05 21.20
C GLU A 211 28.57 22.28 19.89
N THR A 212 28.26 20.98 19.86
CA THR A 212 28.48 20.13 18.68
C THR A 212 27.45 20.48 17.61
N ALA A 213 27.89 21.09 16.51
CA ALA A 213 27.04 21.35 15.35
C ALA A 213 26.30 20.07 14.88
N GLU A 214 25.05 20.21 14.42
CA GLU A 214 24.25 19.06 14.00
C GLU A 214 24.86 18.38 12.76
N PRO A 215 25.30 17.12 12.84
CA PRO A 215 25.97 16.44 11.73
C PRO A 215 24.98 16.10 10.61
N GLY A 216 25.27 16.57 9.40
CA GLY A 216 24.43 16.35 8.23
C GLY A 216 24.50 14.92 7.69
N LEU A 217 23.62 14.59 6.74
CA LEU A 217 23.63 13.25 6.11
C LEU A 217 25.01 12.88 5.53
N GLY A 218 25.69 13.85 4.90
CA GLY A 218 27.04 13.65 4.36
C GLY A 218 28.11 13.33 5.41
N ASP A 219 27.98 13.84 6.64
CA ASP A 219 28.88 13.51 7.75
C ASP A 219 28.67 12.05 8.20
N TRP A 220 27.41 11.61 8.26
CA TRP A 220 27.09 10.23 8.59
C TRP A 220 27.50 9.24 7.49
N CYS A 221 27.41 9.62 6.21
CA CYS A 221 27.95 8.83 5.11
C CYS A 221 29.49 8.75 5.17
N ARG A 222 30.18 9.86 5.54
CA ARG A 222 31.63 9.86 5.78
C ARG A 222 32.05 8.99 6.96
N ASP A 223 31.38 9.09 8.11
CA ASP A 223 31.65 8.25 9.29
C ASP A 223 31.41 6.76 8.97
N PHE A 224 30.32 6.43 8.28
CA PHE A 224 30.07 5.06 7.80
C PHE A 224 31.18 4.55 6.87
N ALA A 225 31.66 5.37 5.93
CA ALA A 225 32.75 5.01 5.02
C ALA A 225 34.08 4.79 5.77
N GLN A 226 34.47 5.75 6.61
CA GLN A 226 35.73 5.77 7.36
C GLN A 226 35.79 4.73 8.50
N SER A 227 34.64 4.22 8.95
CA SER A 227 34.58 3.26 10.05
C SER A 227 35.28 1.95 9.72
N LYS A 228 36.39 1.65 10.42
CA LYS A 228 37.19 0.41 10.33
C LYS A 228 36.45 -0.86 10.80
N ALA A 229 35.14 -0.80 11.01
CA ALA A 229 34.32 -1.91 11.46
C ALA A 229 34.02 -2.89 10.31
N LYS A 230 34.53 -4.14 10.43
CA LYS A 230 34.25 -5.24 9.48
C LYS A 230 32.75 -5.50 9.28
N LEU A 231 31.95 -5.23 10.32
CA LEU A 231 30.49 -5.37 10.31
C LEU A 231 29.85 -3.99 10.54
N LYS A 232 29.36 -3.36 9.46
CA LYS A 232 28.63 -2.10 9.48
C LYS A 232 27.27 -2.21 8.76
N ILE A 233 26.24 -1.54 9.29
CA ILE A 233 24.90 -1.37 8.68
C ILE A 233 24.54 0.12 8.65
N PHE A 234 24.15 0.64 7.49
CA PHE A 234 23.47 1.93 7.36
C PHE A 234 21.98 1.67 7.08
N ARG A 235 21.13 1.97 8.06
CA ARG A 235 19.67 1.84 7.96
C ARG A 235 19.05 3.17 7.55
N VAL A 236 18.32 3.15 6.44
CA VAL A 236 17.33 4.16 6.10
C VAL A 236 15.95 3.68 6.56
N THR A 237 15.16 4.57 7.14
CA THR A 237 13.74 4.30 7.43
C THR A 237 12.85 5.17 6.56
N ARG A 238 11.76 4.61 6.04
CA ARG A 238 10.68 5.31 5.33
C ARG A 238 9.40 5.13 6.14
N ASP A 239 8.95 6.19 6.79
CA ASP A 239 7.75 6.21 7.63
C ASP A 239 6.60 6.92 6.92
N VAL A 240 5.36 6.58 7.28
CA VAL A 240 4.14 7.24 6.77
C VAL A 240 3.49 8.02 7.91
N VAL A 241 3.29 9.32 7.70
CA VAL A 241 2.84 10.30 8.69
C VAL A 241 1.51 10.91 8.25
N GLY A 242 0.62 11.20 9.21
CA GLY A 242 -0.69 11.79 8.92
C GLY A 242 -1.71 10.83 8.30
N LEU A 243 -1.53 9.52 8.49
CA LEU A 243 -2.57 8.50 8.26
C LEU A 243 -3.27 8.25 9.60
N ASP A 244 -4.58 8.48 9.70
CA ASP A 244 -5.35 8.16 10.92
C ASP A 244 -5.63 6.65 11.02
N GLN A 245 -4.64 5.94 11.56
CA GLN A 245 -4.69 4.50 11.77
C GLN A 245 -5.77 4.08 12.78
N GLU A 246 -6.13 4.93 13.76
CA GLU A 246 -7.06 4.55 14.82
C GLU A 246 -8.53 4.71 14.37
N ASP A 247 -8.89 5.83 13.75
CA ASP A 247 -10.22 6.02 13.14
C ASP A 247 -10.44 4.98 12.03
N LEU A 248 -9.43 4.73 11.19
CA LEU A 248 -9.51 3.73 10.12
C LEU A 248 -9.65 2.31 10.69
N ARG A 249 -8.90 1.94 11.75
CA ARG A 249 -9.04 0.66 12.46
C ARG A 249 -10.46 0.45 13.01
N LEU A 250 -10.99 1.43 13.74
CA LEU A 250 -12.32 1.34 14.35
C LEU A 250 -13.43 1.22 13.29
N ARG A 251 -13.34 1.99 12.19
CA ARG A 251 -14.28 1.87 11.07
C ARG A 251 -14.18 0.53 10.35
N LEU A 252 -12.97 0.02 10.10
CA LEU A 252 -12.77 -1.28 9.47
C LEU A 252 -13.33 -2.43 10.31
N GLN A 253 -13.06 -2.43 11.61
CA GLN A 253 -13.69 -3.37 12.55
C GLN A 253 -15.22 -3.26 12.50
N THR A 254 -15.77 -2.05 12.42
CA THR A 254 -17.23 -1.84 12.29
C THR A 254 -17.80 -2.40 10.97
N VAL A 255 -17.11 -2.21 9.84
CA VAL A 255 -17.50 -2.78 8.54
C VAL A 255 -17.48 -4.31 8.60
N VAL A 256 -16.46 -4.92 9.19
CA VAL A 256 -16.38 -6.39 9.38
C VAL A 256 -17.44 -6.89 10.36
N ARG A 257 -17.68 -6.22 11.49
CA ARG A 257 -18.79 -6.56 12.41
C ARG A 257 -20.16 -6.51 11.70
N SER A 258 -20.35 -5.62 10.73
CA SER A 258 -21.60 -5.51 9.98
C SER A 258 -21.90 -6.69 9.03
N THR A 259 -20.98 -7.64 8.83
CA THR A 259 -21.28 -8.93 8.18
C THR A 259 -21.91 -9.97 9.13
N GLY A 260 -21.97 -9.67 10.43
CA GLY A 260 -22.36 -10.60 11.49
C GLY A 260 -21.19 -11.37 12.11
N TYR A 261 -19.94 -11.08 11.73
CA TYR A 261 -18.76 -11.79 12.24
C TYR A 261 -18.58 -11.60 13.76
N ARG A 262 -18.56 -12.71 14.52
CA ARG A 262 -18.49 -12.73 15.99
C ARG A 262 -17.10 -13.03 16.57
N GLY A 263 -16.13 -13.44 15.77
CA GLY A 263 -14.77 -13.73 16.24
C GLY A 263 -13.96 -12.50 16.67
N HIS A 264 -12.66 -12.67 16.85
CA HIS A 264 -11.73 -11.56 17.06
C HIS A 264 -11.33 -10.96 15.73
N ILE A 265 -11.20 -9.64 15.67
CA ILE A 265 -10.78 -8.90 14.48
C ILE A 265 -9.53 -8.11 14.88
N ASP A 266 -8.46 -8.25 14.12
CA ASP A 266 -7.24 -7.45 14.28
C ASP A 266 -6.92 -6.73 12.96
N VAL A 267 -6.52 -5.46 13.06
CA VAL A 267 -6.29 -4.57 11.92
C VAL A 267 -4.94 -3.89 12.12
N ALA A 268 -3.98 -4.33 11.32
CA ALA A 268 -2.61 -3.83 11.31
C ALA A 268 -2.36 -2.94 10.09
N PHE A 269 -1.43 -1.99 10.23
CA PHE A 269 -0.95 -1.13 9.14
C PHE A 269 0.52 -1.45 8.83
N PRO A 270 0.82 -2.65 8.30
CA PRO A 270 2.18 -3.04 7.97
C PRO A 270 2.72 -2.14 6.85
N ILE A 271 3.98 -1.76 6.94
CA ILE A 271 4.68 -1.01 5.89
C ILE A 271 5.73 -1.95 5.30
N HIS A 272 5.43 -2.50 4.13
CA HIS A 272 6.43 -3.24 3.36
C HIS A 272 7.57 -2.28 2.99
N GLU A 273 8.81 -2.78 3.02
CA GLU A 273 10.00 -2.02 2.63
C GLU A 273 10.30 -0.76 3.47
N LYS A 274 9.70 -0.66 4.66
CA LYS A 274 9.91 0.40 5.66
C LYS A 274 11.38 0.69 5.94
N HIS A 275 12.19 -0.34 6.12
CA HIS A 275 13.61 -0.23 6.40
C HIS A 275 14.44 -0.73 5.22
N VAL A 276 15.47 0.02 4.84
CA VAL A 276 16.50 -0.44 3.91
C VAL A 276 17.81 -0.52 4.66
N ASP A 277 18.27 -1.74 4.92
CA ASP A 277 19.53 -2.02 5.59
C ASP A 277 20.63 -2.19 4.54
N ILE A 278 21.49 -1.18 4.40
CA ILE A 278 22.68 -1.21 3.54
C ILE A 278 23.85 -1.78 4.35
N TYR A 279 24.48 -2.85 3.86
CA TYR A 279 25.60 -3.52 4.52
C TYR A 279 26.87 -3.49 3.67
N ASN A 280 28.01 -3.34 4.33
CA ASN A 280 29.32 -3.60 3.72
C ASN A 280 29.40 -5.07 3.20
N PRO A 281 29.88 -5.34 1.97
CA PRO A 281 30.15 -6.68 1.44
C PRO A 281 31.27 -7.44 2.16
N HIS A 282 31.03 -7.82 3.41
CA HIS A 282 31.86 -8.76 4.16
C HIS A 282 31.28 -10.18 4.08
N TRP A 283 32.10 -11.24 4.05
CA TRP A 283 31.61 -12.62 3.94
C TRP A 283 30.65 -13.03 5.07
N ILE A 284 30.90 -12.58 6.30
CA ILE A 284 29.96 -12.73 7.44
C ILE A 284 28.60 -12.08 7.16
N ASN A 285 28.57 -10.91 6.51
CA ASN A 285 27.33 -10.22 6.14
C ASN A 285 26.56 -11.00 5.07
N ARG A 286 27.24 -11.70 4.16
CA ARG A 286 26.62 -12.65 3.20
C ARG A 286 26.05 -13.86 3.94
N TRP A 287 26.86 -14.53 4.76
CA TRP A 287 26.51 -15.77 5.46
C TRP A 287 25.27 -15.66 6.37
N ARG A 288 25.09 -14.55 7.09
CA ARG A 288 23.89 -14.34 7.95
C ARG A 288 22.60 -14.03 7.18
N VAL A 289 22.68 -13.86 5.86
CA VAL A 289 21.55 -13.71 4.93
C VAL A 289 21.31 -15.01 4.15
N THR A 290 22.36 -15.80 3.86
CA THR A 290 22.23 -17.14 3.25
C THR A 290 21.43 -18.09 4.15
N TRP A 291 20.28 -18.56 3.66
CA TRP A 291 19.33 -19.40 4.40
C TRP A 291 19.95 -20.73 4.90
N TRP A 292 20.70 -21.45 4.05
CA TRP A 292 21.30 -22.74 4.45
C TRP A 292 22.36 -22.58 5.55
N VAL A 293 23.10 -21.47 5.55
CA VAL A 293 24.12 -21.21 6.58
C VAL A 293 23.42 -20.98 7.93
N ARG A 294 22.33 -20.20 7.96
CA ARG A 294 21.52 -20.03 9.18
C ARG A 294 21.01 -21.37 9.70
N TRP A 295 20.51 -22.25 8.82
CA TRP A 295 20.09 -23.60 9.18
C TRP A 295 21.22 -24.45 9.79
N LEU A 296 22.43 -24.39 9.23
CA LEU A 296 23.60 -25.06 9.82
C LEU A 296 23.93 -24.51 11.21
N PHE A 297 23.88 -23.19 11.41
CA PHE A 297 24.08 -22.56 12.74
C PHE A 297 22.97 -22.89 13.76
N PHE A 298 21.74 -23.17 13.30
CA PHE A 298 20.67 -23.68 14.16
C PHE A 298 20.88 -25.16 14.52
N LEU A 299 21.12 -26.02 13.53
CA LEU A 299 21.35 -27.46 13.69
C LEU A 299 22.54 -27.78 14.61
N THR A 300 23.61 -26.98 14.52
CA THR A 300 24.83 -27.14 15.32
C THR A 300 24.79 -26.39 16.67
N PHE A 301 23.67 -25.75 17.02
CA PHE A 301 23.48 -24.90 18.22
C PHE A 301 24.44 -23.69 18.36
N LEU A 302 25.40 -23.50 17.45
CA LEU A 302 26.34 -22.37 17.43
C LEU A 302 25.63 -21.01 17.43
N TRP A 303 24.37 -20.94 16.98
CA TRP A 303 23.57 -19.71 16.99
C TRP A 303 23.54 -19.00 18.35
N ILE A 304 23.54 -19.76 19.46
CA ILE A 304 23.50 -19.23 20.84
C ILE A 304 24.70 -18.32 21.13
N ILE A 305 25.88 -18.65 20.58
CA ILE A 305 27.12 -17.89 20.78
C ILE A 305 27.29 -16.85 19.66
N THR A 306 27.04 -17.25 18.41
CA THR A 306 27.32 -16.42 17.24
C THR A 306 26.39 -15.22 17.12
N TRP A 307 25.10 -15.34 17.43
CA TRP A 307 24.18 -14.20 17.28
C TRP A 307 24.46 -13.06 18.26
N PRO A 308 24.72 -13.29 19.58
CA PRO A 308 25.20 -12.25 20.49
C PRO A 308 26.51 -11.60 20.03
N ILE A 309 27.50 -12.38 19.60
CA ILE A 309 28.78 -11.84 19.10
C ILE A 309 28.55 -10.93 17.89
N LEU A 310 27.78 -11.39 16.89
CA LEU A 310 27.43 -10.56 15.73
C LEU A 310 26.65 -9.31 16.13
N PHE A 311 25.75 -9.41 17.12
CA PHE A 311 24.96 -8.28 17.60
C PHE A 311 25.84 -7.18 18.23
N PHE A 312 26.82 -7.54 19.07
CA PHE A 312 27.73 -6.58 19.70
C PHE A 312 28.82 -6.06 18.75
N MET A 313 29.33 -6.90 17.84
CA MET A 313 30.37 -6.50 16.87
C MET A 313 29.84 -5.61 15.74
N THR A 314 28.55 -5.73 15.39
CA THR A 314 27.97 -4.99 14.27
C THR A 314 27.67 -3.53 14.65
N LYS A 315 28.45 -2.60 14.10
CA LYS A 315 28.16 -1.17 14.21
C LYS A 315 26.96 -0.81 13.34
N ARG A 316 26.10 0.08 13.84
CA ARG A 316 24.85 0.48 13.18
C ARG A 316 24.77 1.99 13.08
N TRP A 317 24.23 2.45 11.97
CA TRP A 317 23.82 3.82 11.71
C TRP A 317 22.32 3.75 11.39
N SER A 318 21.51 4.55 12.08
CA SER A 318 20.06 4.61 11.91
C SER A 318 19.63 6.06 12.07
N VAL A 319 20.26 6.92 11.27
CA VAL A 319 20.31 8.39 11.44
C VAL A 319 19.53 9.14 10.36
N TYR A 320 18.92 8.42 9.42
CA TYR A 320 18.19 8.99 8.30
C TYR A 320 16.80 8.35 8.17
N ASN A 321 15.79 9.20 8.33
CA ASN A 321 14.39 8.84 8.21
C ASN A 321 13.76 9.71 7.10
N VAL A 322 12.89 9.13 6.29
CA VAL A 322 12.15 9.84 5.23
C VAL A 322 10.67 9.71 5.56
N ASP A 323 10.04 10.82 5.92
CA ASP A 323 8.64 10.88 6.30
C ASP A 323 7.80 11.16 5.06
N TRP A 324 6.87 10.26 4.74
CA TRP A 324 5.89 10.42 3.66
C TRP A 324 4.55 10.83 4.24
N ARG A 325 4.05 11.99 3.84
CA ARG A 325 2.83 12.62 4.36
C ARG A 325 1.62 12.08 3.60
N TRP A 326 0.82 11.25 4.26
CA TRP A 326 -0.50 10.84 3.78
C TRP A 326 -1.49 12.00 3.86
N SER A 327 -1.47 12.71 4.99
CA SER A 327 -2.07 14.04 5.14
C SER A 327 -1.17 14.94 5.98
N TRP A 328 -1.44 16.24 5.94
CA TRP A 328 -0.85 17.25 6.83
C TRP A 328 -1.79 18.45 6.93
N THR A 329 -1.71 19.21 8.03
CA THR A 329 -2.47 20.47 8.17
C THR A 329 -1.57 21.69 8.06
N CYS A 330 -2.11 22.76 7.48
CA CYS A 330 -1.49 24.07 7.38
C CYS A 330 -2.40 25.10 8.03
N THR A 331 -1.87 25.97 8.88
CA THR A 331 -2.57 27.14 9.41
C THR A 331 -2.23 28.37 8.57
N GLU A 332 -3.17 28.79 7.73
CA GLU A 332 -3.04 29.97 6.87
C GLU A 332 -3.71 31.18 7.56
N PRO A 333 -3.06 32.37 7.62
CA PRO A 333 -3.68 33.56 8.20
C PRO A 333 -4.81 34.07 7.28
N GLU A 334 -6.02 34.20 7.80
CA GLU A 334 -7.21 34.54 7.01
C GLU A 334 -7.35 36.07 6.85
N GLY A 335 -6.49 36.62 5.98
CA GLY A 335 -6.48 38.04 5.61
C GLY A 335 -5.78 38.92 6.65
N SER A 336 -6.31 40.12 6.88
CA SER A 336 -5.79 41.11 7.83
C SER A 336 -6.37 40.96 9.24
N SER A 337 -6.74 39.73 9.63
CA SER A 337 -7.36 39.40 10.91
C SER A 337 -6.52 38.36 11.65
N GLU A 338 -6.60 38.33 12.98
CA GLU A 338 -5.91 37.34 13.82
C GLU A 338 -6.52 35.92 13.75
N ALA A 339 -7.44 35.70 12.80
CA ALA A 339 -8.05 34.41 12.52
C ALA A 339 -7.11 33.52 11.69
N TYR A 340 -6.73 32.37 12.25
CA TYR A 340 -6.01 31.32 11.54
C TYR A 340 -6.99 30.27 11.00
N ARG A 341 -6.90 29.99 9.70
CA ARG A 341 -7.68 28.93 9.06
C ARG A 341 -6.83 27.69 8.86
N GLU A 342 -7.17 26.63 9.58
CA GLU A 342 -6.57 25.32 9.37
C GLU A 342 -7.13 24.69 8.07
N ARG A 343 -6.22 24.18 7.23
CA ARG A 343 -6.55 23.45 6.01
C ARG A 343 -5.77 22.13 5.98
N THR A 344 -6.50 21.01 5.97
CA THR A 344 -5.92 19.67 5.77
C THR A 344 -5.70 19.41 4.28
N PHE A 345 -4.52 18.93 3.93
CA PHE A 345 -4.16 18.44 2.60
C PHE A 345 -3.95 16.93 2.65
N TYR A 346 -4.46 16.21 1.65
CA TYR A 346 -4.37 14.76 1.52
C TYR A 346 -3.65 14.39 0.22
N ALA A 347 -2.79 13.37 0.23
CA ALA A 347 -1.94 13.00 -0.90
C ALA A 347 -2.72 12.69 -2.19
N SER A 348 -3.80 11.90 -2.08
CA SER A 348 -4.70 11.58 -3.20
C SER A 348 -6.10 11.14 -2.77
N ILE A 349 -6.24 10.56 -1.57
CA ILE A 349 -7.50 10.08 -1.02
C ILE A 349 -7.54 10.28 0.50
N THR A 350 -8.72 10.54 1.06
CA THR A 350 -8.92 10.49 2.52
C THR A 350 -9.17 9.03 2.96
N GLU A 351 -8.86 8.71 4.21
CA GLU A 351 -9.10 7.40 4.84
C GLU A 351 -10.59 7.02 4.77
N LYS A 352 -11.47 8.01 4.91
CA LYS A 352 -12.93 7.87 4.83
C LYS A 352 -13.36 7.56 3.40
N THR A 353 -12.83 8.29 2.40
CA THR A 353 -13.10 8.02 0.97
C THR A 353 -12.53 6.68 0.52
N TRP A 354 -11.37 6.28 1.04
CA TRP A 354 -10.77 4.97 0.78
C TRP A 354 -11.66 3.86 1.33
N LEU A 355 -12.05 3.93 2.61
CA LEU A 355 -12.96 2.97 3.22
C LEU A 355 -14.28 2.85 2.46
N GLU A 356 -14.88 3.99 2.09
CA GLU A 356 -16.17 4.01 1.39
C GLU A 356 -16.11 3.33 0.01
N LYS A 357 -14.95 3.33 -0.67
CA LYS A 357 -14.71 2.53 -1.88
C LYS A 357 -14.55 1.03 -1.58
N HIS A 358 -13.79 0.67 -0.53
CA HIS A 358 -13.42 -0.74 -0.27
C HIS A 358 -14.42 -1.51 0.61
N LYS A 359 -15.37 -0.84 1.29
CA LYS A 359 -16.35 -1.48 2.20
C LYS A 359 -17.21 -2.58 1.56
N GLY A 360 -17.44 -2.53 0.26
CA GLY A 360 -18.17 -3.57 -0.48
C GLY A 360 -17.34 -4.84 -0.57
N LEU A 361 -16.13 -4.72 -1.14
CA LEU A 361 -15.13 -5.77 -1.26
C LEU A 361 -14.78 -6.38 0.11
N ILE A 362 -14.45 -5.57 1.13
CA ILE A 362 -14.12 -6.06 2.49
C ILE A 362 -15.25 -6.93 3.08
N ARG A 363 -16.52 -6.56 2.86
CA ARG A 363 -17.67 -7.36 3.31
C ARG A 363 -17.82 -8.68 2.56
N ALA A 364 -17.56 -8.70 1.25
CA ALA A 364 -17.58 -9.92 0.45
C ALA A 364 -16.45 -10.86 0.91
N LEU A 365 -15.21 -10.38 0.94
CA LEU A 365 -14.03 -11.16 1.35
C LEU A 365 -14.15 -11.72 2.77
N ALA A 366 -14.76 -10.99 3.71
CA ALA A 366 -14.98 -11.47 5.08
C ALA A 366 -16.10 -12.53 5.20
N LEU A 367 -17.06 -12.56 4.25
CA LEU A 367 -18.08 -13.61 4.15
C LEU A 367 -17.56 -14.85 3.41
N GLU A 368 -16.74 -14.64 2.37
CA GLU A 368 -16.12 -15.67 1.55
C GLU A 368 -14.89 -16.34 2.20
N LYS A 369 -14.53 -15.92 3.42
CA LYS A 369 -13.34 -16.41 4.15
C LYS A 369 -12.03 -16.23 3.38
N TYR A 370 -11.92 -15.14 2.63
CA TYR A 370 -10.78 -14.87 1.75
C TYR A 370 -9.47 -14.73 2.52
N GLN A 371 -8.39 -15.24 1.93
CA GLN A 371 -7.04 -15.18 2.48
C GLN A 371 -6.05 -14.86 1.36
N GLY A 372 -5.33 -13.74 1.47
CA GLY A 372 -4.34 -13.31 0.48
C GLY A 372 -4.29 -11.80 0.25
N ASP A 373 -3.56 -11.41 -0.80
CA ASP A 373 -3.50 -10.02 -1.26
C ASP A 373 -4.76 -9.67 -2.06
N ALA A 374 -5.49 -8.66 -1.57
CA ALA A 374 -6.73 -8.15 -2.12
C ALA A 374 -6.56 -6.80 -2.84
N THR A 375 -5.32 -6.31 -3.02
CA THR A 375 -5.00 -5.00 -3.61
C THR A 375 -5.62 -4.78 -4.99
N ASP A 376 -5.53 -5.78 -5.86
CA ASP A 376 -5.96 -5.70 -7.26
C ASP A 376 -7.33 -6.35 -7.52
N LEU A 377 -8.08 -6.69 -6.46
CA LEU A 377 -9.43 -7.25 -6.60
C LEU A 377 -10.45 -6.17 -6.99
N PRO A 378 -11.45 -6.50 -7.83
CA PRO A 378 -12.43 -5.53 -8.30
C PRO A 378 -13.29 -5.02 -7.13
N LEU A 379 -13.26 -3.70 -6.89
CA LEU A 379 -14.05 -3.03 -5.84
C LEU A 379 -15.56 -3.33 -5.95
N ASN A 380 -16.03 -3.51 -7.18
CA ASN A 380 -17.42 -3.80 -7.53
C ASN A 380 -17.76 -5.30 -7.44
N VAL A 381 -17.54 -5.93 -6.28
CA VAL A 381 -18.11 -7.27 -6.01
C VAL A 381 -19.63 -7.15 -5.89
N ARG A 382 -20.33 -7.18 -7.03
CA ARG A 382 -21.79 -7.17 -7.09
C ARG A 382 -22.31 -8.49 -6.54
N ARG A 383 -22.84 -8.45 -5.32
CA ARG A 383 -23.55 -9.57 -4.69
C ARG A 383 -24.85 -9.84 -5.45
N GLU A 384 -24.76 -10.63 -6.51
CA GLU A 384 -25.94 -11.17 -7.21
C GLU A 384 -26.79 -11.96 -6.20
N ARG A 385 -28.11 -11.76 -6.25
CA ARG A 385 -29.04 -12.53 -5.42
C ARG A 385 -29.26 -13.87 -6.12
N PRO A 386 -29.01 -15.03 -5.46
CA PRO A 386 -29.39 -16.30 -6.04
C PRO A 386 -30.92 -16.36 -6.12
N GLY A 387 -31.46 -16.21 -7.33
CA GLY A 387 -32.92 -16.20 -7.53
C GLY A 387 -33.44 -15.68 -8.87
N ASN A 388 -32.71 -14.84 -9.62
CA ASN A 388 -33.18 -14.43 -10.95
C ASN A 388 -32.11 -13.82 -11.87
N GLU A 389 -31.58 -14.61 -12.80
CA GLU A 389 -31.30 -14.22 -14.19
C GLU A 389 -31.04 -15.51 -15.00
N ARG A 390 -31.45 -15.57 -16.27
CA ARG A 390 -31.11 -16.70 -17.16
C ARG A 390 -29.74 -16.42 -17.75
N SER A 391 -28.78 -17.33 -17.57
CA SER A 391 -27.50 -17.25 -18.27
C SER A 391 -27.72 -17.15 -19.78
N PRO A 392 -27.18 -16.14 -20.48
CA PRO A 392 -27.27 -16.07 -21.93
C PRO A 392 -26.38 -17.18 -22.51
N SER A 393 -26.99 -18.30 -22.89
CA SER A 393 -26.28 -19.38 -23.58
C SER A 393 -25.82 -18.88 -24.94
N THR A 394 -24.51 -18.69 -25.11
CA THR A 394 -23.90 -18.40 -26.42
C THR A 394 -23.66 -19.66 -27.24
N GLY A 395 -24.10 -20.82 -26.74
CA GLY A 395 -23.98 -22.12 -27.41
C GLY A 395 -22.56 -22.70 -27.41
N ASN A 396 -21.62 -22.07 -26.70
CA ASN A 396 -20.22 -22.45 -26.68
C ASN A 396 -19.67 -22.37 -25.26
N ALA A 397 -19.54 -23.54 -24.61
CA ALA A 397 -19.22 -23.66 -23.19
C ALA A 397 -17.95 -22.90 -22.75
N ASN A 398 -16.96 -22.75 -23.64
CA ASN A 398 -15.73 -22.01 -23.35
C ASN A 398 -15.99 -20.50 -23.23
N VAL A 399 -16.89 -19.96 -24.06
CA VAL A 399 -17.31 -18.55 -24.02
C VAL A 399 -18.24 -18.29 -22.85
N ASP A 400 -19.21 -19.18 -22.61
CA ASP A 400 -20.12 -19.08 -21.45
C ASP A 400 -19.35 -19.15 -20.12
N THR A 401 -18.28 -19.96 -20.07
CA THR A 401 -17.36 -20.00 -18.92
C THR A 401 -16.59 -18.68 -18.75
N ALA A 402 -16.05 -18.11 -19.83
CA ALA A 402 -15.34 -16.82 -19.77
C ALA A 402 -16.27 -15.64 -19.40
N VAL A 403 -17.51 -15.62 -19.89
CA VAL A 403 -18.52 -14.61 -19.51
C VAL A 403 -18.93 -14.78 -18.04
N SER A 404 -19.04 -16.02 -17.55
CA SER A 404 -19.26 -16.25 -16.11
C SER A 404 -18.05 -15.87 -15.25
N LEU A 405 -16.82 -15.95 -15.77
CA LEU A 405 -15.61 -15.45 -15.11
C LEU A 405 -15.62 -13.92 -14.92
N VAL A 406 -16.13 -13.18 -15.92
CA VAL A 406 -16.16 -11.71 -15.93
C VAL A 406 -17.32 -11.14 -15.08
N ARG A 407 -18.42 -11.88 -14.89
CA ARG A 407 -19.48 -11.51 -13.93
C ARG A 407 -19.27 -12.09 -12.52
N GLY A 408 -18.81 -13.34 -12.41
CA GLY A 408 -18.66 -14.12 -11.19
C GLY A 408 -17.40 -13.78 -10.38
N GLY A 409 -17.32 -12.54 -9.89
CA GLY A 409 -16.19 -12.03 -9.13
C GLY A 409 -15.76 -12.90 -7.94
N VAL A 410 -14.45 -12.95 -7.68
CA VAL A 410 -13.71 -13.63 -6.60
C VAL A 410 -13.88 -15.15 -6.52
N SER A 411 -15.11 -15.67 -6.52
CA SER A 411 -15.45 -17.09 -6.45
C SER A 411 -14.73 -17.94 -7.51
N ALA A 412 -14.80 -17.56 -8.79
CA ALA A 412 -14.13 -18.28 -9.87
C ALA A 412 -12.60 -18.12 -9.84
N TRP A 413 -12.09 -16.98 -9.33
CA TRP A 413 -10.65 -16.75 -9.14
C TRP A 413 -10.08 -17.68 -8.06
N ASN A 414 -10.82 -17.88 -6.97
CA ASN A 414 -10.47 -18.86 -5.93
C ASN A 414 -10.50 -20.28 -6.48
N ALA A 415 -11.48 -20.65 -7.31
CA ALA A 415 -11.56 -21.99 -7.92
C ALA A 415 -10.38 -22.29 -8.87
N ILE A 416 -9.98 -21.32 -9.71
CA ILE A 416 -8.78 -21.42 -10.56
C ILE A 416 -7.51 -21.59 -9.71
N ARG A 417 -7.41 -20.90 -8.57
CA ARG A 417 -6.24 -20.96 -7.69
C ARG A 417 -6.22 -22.17 -6.74
N SER A 418 -7.38 -22.76 -6.43
CA SER A 418 -7.51 -23.93 -5.54
C SER A 418 -7.40 -25.27 -6.25
N GLY A 419 -7.23 -25.29 -7.57
CA GLY A 419 -6.89 -26.50 -8.33
C GLY A 419 -8.04 -27.47 -8.54
N GLN A 420 -9.30 -27.06 -8.41
CA GLN A 420 -10.42 -27.87 -8.90
C GLN A 420 -10.40 -27.86 -10.43
N GLY A 421 -10.11 -29.03 -11.02
CA GLY A 421 -9.67 -29.13 -12.40
C GLY A 421 -10.72 -28.73 -13.44
N VAL A 422 -10.35 -27.80 -14.31
CA VAL A 422 -10.91 -27.72 -15.66
C VAL A 422 -10.44 -28.97 -16.42
N PRO A 423 -11.32 -29.77 -17.04
CA PRO A 423 -10.89 -30.92 -17.82
C PRO A 423 -10.07 -30.47 -19.02
N ARG A 424 -8.87 -31.04 -19.20
CA ARG A 424 -8.07 -30.87 -20.41
C ARG A 424 -8.78 -31.54 -21.58
N ALA A 425 -9.42 -30.75 -22.44
CA ALA A 425 -9.80 -31.22 -23.76
C ALA A 425 -8.55 -31.29 -24.65
N GLY A 426 -8.21 -32.47 -25.18
CA GLY A 426 -7.15 -32.61 -26.19
C GLY A 426 -6.03 -33.62 -25.92
N GLU A 427 -6.28 -34.71 -25.19
CA GLU A 427 -5.46 -35.93 -25.31
C GLU A 427 -6.34 -37.02 -25.96
N ALA A 428 -5.85 -37.60 -27.07
CA ALA A 428 -6.53 -38.63 -27.84
C ALA A 428 -5.64 -39.89 -27.90
N GLU A 429 -6.25 -41.05 -27.67
CA GLU A 429 -5.57 -42.32 -27.37
C GLU A 429 -4.94 -43.01 -28.59
N TRP A 430 -3.71 -43.51 -28.44
CA TRP A 430 -3.04 -44.59 -29.20
C TRP A 430 -1.80 -45.04 -28.38
N TRP A 431 -1.58 -46.26 -27.89
CA TRP A 431 -2.35 -47.53 -27.83
C TRP A 431 -2.36 -47.99 -26.33
N GLY A 432 -2.70 -49.18 -25.83
CA GLY A 432 -2.81 -50.55 -26.39
C GLY A 432 -1.46 -51.29 -26.44
N TRP A 433 -1.26 -52.51 -25.92
CA TRP A 433 -2.17 -53.43 -25.22
C TRP A 433 -1.40 -54.29 -24.18
N ASP A 434 -2.10 -54.64 -23.11
CA ASP A 434 -2.13 -55.82 -22.22
C ASP A 434 -0.88 -56.66 -21.80
N GLU A 435 -0.95 -57.02 -20.50
CA GLU A 435 -0.60 -58.29 -19.82
C GLU A 435 0.68 -59.07 -20.16
N THR A 436 1.61 -59.10 -19.19
CA THR A 436 1.80 -60.28 -18.32
C THR A 436 2.43 -59.91 -16.98
#